data_AF-A0AAD2T860-F1
#
_entry.id   AF-A0AAD2T860-F1
#
_cell.length_a   1.000
_cell.length_b   1.000
_cell.length_c   1.000
_cell.angle_alpha   90.00
_cell.angle_beta   90.00
_cell.angle_gamma   90.00
#
_symmetry.space_group_name_H-M   'P 1'
#
loop_
_entity.id
_entity.type
_entity.pdbx_description
1 polymer ?
#
loop_
_entity_poly.entity_id
_entity_poly.type
_entity_poly.pdbx_seq_one_letter_code
_entity_poly.pdbx_strand_id
1 'polypeptide(L)'
;MIFDELENLAHYKGIHENLDCAIDYLLTHDLNDCELGRYEINGEKAFLFVQENELCSDTTDEFEFHHHYLDLHLLLAGHEIIRYGNRVKEVRKPYDKKKDIGFVTCEQSLPFYLDKQNFVLFLPNEPHQPNRFAGKGDTVKKCVVKVLLND
;
A
#
# COMPACT_ATOMS: atom_id res chain seq x y z
N MET A 1 7.90 -6.57 -4.31
CA MET A 1 7.21 -5.33 -4.67
C MET A 1 6.86 -5.41 -6.12
N ILE A 2 5.62 -5.05 -6.45
CA ILE A 2 5.12 -4.97 -7.82
C ILE A 2 4.55 -3.57 -8.00
N PHE A 3 4.95 -2.89 -9.07
CA PHE A 3 4.39 -1.63 -9.52
C PHE A 3 4.02 -1.79 -11.00
N ASP A 4 2.76 -1.54 -11.33
CA ASP A 4 2.22 -1.73 -12.68
C ASP A 4 0.94 -0.89 -12.86
N GLU A 5 0.44 -0.84 -14.10
CA GLU A 5 -0.84 -0.25 -14.45
C GLU A 5 -2.01 -1.10 -13.91
N LEU A 6 -3.07 -0.46 -13.44
CA LEU A 6 -4.27 -1.11 -12.89
C LEU A 6 -4.95 -2.03 -13.88
N GLU A 7 -4.87 -1.76 -15.19
CA GLU A 7 -5.40 -2.66 -16.23
C GLU A 7 -4.73 -4.04 -16.21
N ASN A 8 -3.49 -4.12 -15.73
CA ASN A 8 -2.73 -5.37 -15.61
C ASN A 8 -2.97 -6.09 -14.28
N LEU A 9 -3.79 -5.53 -13.36
CA LEU A 9 -3.97 -6.09 -12.02
C LEU A 9 -4.40 -7.57 -12.03
N ALA A 10 -5.25 -7.95 -12.99
CA ALA A 10 -5.72 -9.33 -13.15
C ALA A 10 -4.60 -10.33 -13.49
N HIS A 11 -3.47 -9.89 -14.05
CA HIS A 11 -2.32 -10.75 -14.35
C HIS A 11 -1.63 -11.29 -13.10
N TYR A 12 -1.84 -10.65 -11.94
CA TYR A 12 -1.22 -11.01 -10.67
C TYR A 12 -2.04 -12.02 -9.85
N LYS A 13 -3.15 -12.53 -10.42
CA LYS A 13 -3.86 -13.68 -9.85
C LYS A 13 -2.99 -14.94 -9.87
N GLY A 14 -3.24 -15.85 -8.94
CA GLY A 14 -2.49 -17.09 -8.75
C GLY A 14 -1.25 -16.96 -7.87
N ILE A 15 -0.89 -15.75 -7.43
CA ILE A 15 0.19 -15.54 -6.45
C ILE A 15 -0.26 -16.04 -5.07
N HIS A 16 -1.49 -15.72 -4.66
CA HIS A 16 -2.05 -16.16 -3.38
C HIS A 16 -3.58 -16.08 -3.40
N GLU A 17 -4.28 -17.03 -2.78
CA GLU A 17 -5.75 -17.09 -2.82
C GLU A 17 -6.43 -15.84 -2.23
N ASN A 18 -5.87 -15.26 -1.17
CA ASN A 18 -6.41 -14.05 -0.57
C ASN A 18 -6.19 -12.82 -1.48
N LEU A 19 -5.11 -12.82 -2.27
CA LEU A 19 -4.84 -11.75 -3.23
C LEU A 19 -5.80 -11.87 -4.42
N ASP A 20 -6.07 -13.09 -4.88
CA ASP A 20 -7.06 -13.35 -5.92
C ASP A 20 -8.43 -12.83 -5.52
N CYS A 21 -8.84 -13.05 -4.26
CA CYS A 21 -10.08 -12.53 -3.70
C CYS A 21 -10.12 -11.00 -3.67
N ALA A 22 -9.01 -10.35 -3.27
CA ALA A 22 -8.89 -8.90 -3.30
C ALA A 22 -8.95 -8.34 -4.73
N ILE A 23 -8.26 -8.97 -5.69
CA ILE A 23 -8.29 -8.59 -7.11
C ILE A 23 -9.72 -8.71 -7.67
N ASP A 24 -10.40 -9.84 -7.42
CA ASP A 24 -11.77 -10.04 -7.87
C ASP A 24 -12.73 -8.99 -7.31
N TYR A 25 -12.55 -8.60 -6.04
CA TYR A 25 -13.31 -7.51 -5.44
C TYR A 25 -13.07 -6.18 -6.16
N LEU A 26 -11.80 -5.79 -6.34
CA LEU A 26 -11.42 -4.53 -7.00
C LEU A 26 -11.91 -4.44 -8.45
N LEU A 27 -11.97 -5.57 -9.17
CA LEU A 27 -12.44 -5.61 -10.56
C LEU A 27 -13.98 -5.56 -10.69
N THR A 28 -14.71 -5.82 -9.61
CA THR A 28 -16.19 -5.93 -9.62
C THR A 28 -16.90 -4.83 -8.83
N HIS A 29 -16.17 -4.00 -8.09
CA HIS A 29 -16.71 -2.93 -7.26
C HIS A 29 -16.10 -1.57 -7.64
N ASP A 30 -16.95 -0.58 -7.90
CA ASP A 30 -16.50 0.80 -8.07
C ASP A 30 -16.23 1.43 -6.69
N LEU A 31 -14.98 1.82 -6.45
CA LEU A 31 -14.55 2.41 -5.19
C LEU A 31 -14.61 3.95 -5.17
N ASN A 32 -14.92 4.61 -6.30
CA ASN A 32 -14.88 6.08 -6.38
C ASN A 32 -15.83 6.74 -5.36
N ASP A 33 -17.02 6.16 -5.20
CA ASP A 33 -18.09 6.67 -4.33
C ASP A 33 -18.09 6.07 -2.92
N CYS A 34 -17.12 5.21 -2.57
CA CYS A 34 -17.00 4.70 -1.22
C CYS A 34 -16.69 5.82 -0.22
N GLU A 35 -17.38 5.80 0.92
CA GLU A 35 -17.09 6.63 2.08
C GLU A 35 -15.73 6.24 2.70
N LEU A 36 -15.18 7.13 3.53
CA LEU A 36 -13.94 6.84 4.25
C LEU A 36 -14.21 5.75 5.31
N GLY A 37 -13.36 4.72 5.35
CA GLY A 37 -13.53 3.64 6.32
C GLY A 37 -12.92 2.32 5.90
N ARG A 38 -13.20 1.29 6.71
CA ARG A 38 -12.80 -0.10 6.47
C ARG A 38 -13.93 -0.84 5.76
N TYR A 39 -13.57 -1.62 4.75
CA TYR A 39 -14.47 -2.53 4.04
C TYR A 39 -13.90 -3.94 4.05
N GLU A 40 -14.73 -4.91 4.41
CA GLU A 40 -14.34 -6.32 4.40
C GLU A 40 -14.48 -6.88 2.98
N ILE A 41 -13.46 -7.61 2.53
CA ILE A 41 -13.50 -8.38 1.28
C ILE A 41 -13.70 -9.85 1.63
N ASN A 42 -12.92 -10.36 2.60
CA ASN A 42 -12.97 -11.73 3.11
C ASN A 42 -12.55 -11.75 4.59
N GLY A 43 -13.34 -11.09 5.45
CA GLY A 43 -13.04 -10.93 6.87
C GLY A 43 -11.65 -10.35 7.10
N GLU A 44 -10.86 -10.98 7.98
CA GLU A 44 -9.48 -10.58 8.24
C GLU A 44 -8.47 -11.08 7.18
N LYS A 45 -8.85 -11.98 6.27
CA LYS A 45 -7.92 -12.48 5.25
C LYS A 45 -7.65 -11.45 4.15
N ALA A 46 -8.66 -10.66 3.82
CA ALA A 46 -8.54 -9.54 2.89
C ALA A 46 -9.56 -8.46 3.27
N PHE A 47 -9.09 -7.22 3.38
CA PHE A 47 -9.92 -6.06 3.64
C PHE A 47 -9.24 -4.82 3.07
N LEU A 48 -9.99 -3.73 2.91
CA LEU A 48 -9.43 -2.48 2.43
C LEU A 48 -9.78 -1.31 3.34
N PHE A 49 -8.95 -0.28 3.27
CA PHE A 49 -9.25 1.03 3.81
C PHE A 49 -9.39 2.04 2.68
N VAL A 50 -10.52 2.74 2.65
CA VAL A 50 -10.66 3.99 1.89
C VAL A 50 -10.33 5.13 2.82
N GLN A 51 -9.31 5.91 2.47
CA GLN A 51 -8.79 6.98 3.32
C GLN A 51 -8.44 8.22 2.50
N GLU A 52 -8.47 9.37 3.17
CA GLU A 52 -7.97 10.64 2.65
C GLU A 52 -6.78 11.07 3.51
N ASN A 53 -5.63 11.28 2.87
CA ASN A 53 -4.37 11.55 3.56
C ASN A 53 -3.77 12.87 3.06
N GLU A 54 -3.23 13.65 3.99
CA GLU A 54 -2.32 14.75 3.67
C GLU A 54 -0.94 14.22 3.26
N LEU A 55 -0.35 14.84 2.26
CA LEU A 55 0.96 14.47 1.72
C LEU A 55 2.08 15.21 2.45
N CYS A 56 3.16 14.49 2.73
CA CYS A 56 4.30 15.01 3.46
C CYS A 56 5.46 15.37 2.50
N SER A 57 5.96 16.61 2.61
CA SER A 57 7.18 17.08 1.93
C SER A 57 8.47 16.85 2.73
N ASP A 58 8.37 16.59 4.03
CA ASP A 58 9.53 16.55 4.93
C ASP A 58 10.48 15.40 4.62
N THR A 59 11.78 15.65 4.57
CA THR A 59 12.77 14.61 4.33
C THR A 59 12.89 13.69 5.55
N THR A 60 12.30 12.49 5.47
CA THR A 60 12.48 11.41 6.45
C THR A 60 12.97 10.16 5.75
N ASP A 61 13.84 9.41 6.43
CA ASP A 61 14.36 8.10 6.01
C ASP A 61 13.65 6.92 6.69
N GLU A 62 12.53 7.17 7.37
CA GLU A 62 11.73 6.14 8.06
C GLU A 62 10.75 5.47 7.09
N PHE A 63 10.85 4.14 6.95
CA PHE A 63 9.98 3.29 6.15
C PHE A 63 9.22 2.33 7.06
N GLU A 64 7.92 2.19 6.83
CA GLU A 64 7.09 1.19 7.50
C GLU A 64 7.23 -0.18 6.84
N PHE A 65 7.02 -1.25 7.60
CA PHE A 65 6.92 -2.61 7.09
C PHE A 65 5.92 -3.43 7.91
N HIS A 66 5.41 -4.50 7.29
CA HIS A 66 4.43 -5.42 7.85
C HIS A 66 4.98 -6.86 7.81
N HIS A 67 4.57 -7.74 8.72
CA HIS A 67 4.99 -9.14 8.73
C HIS A 67 3.89 -10.10 8.24
N HIS A 68 2.62 -9.77 8.45
CA HIS A 68 1.51 -10.68 8.13
C HIS A 68 0.81 -10.29 6.83
N TYR A 69 0.53 -9.01 6.65
CA TYR A 69 -0.19 -8.49 5.49
C TYR A 69 0.76 -7.96 4.42
N LEU A 70 0.43 -8.24 3.17
CA LEU A 70 0.88 -7.40 2.05
C LEU A 70 -0.04 -6.17 1.97
N ASP A 71 0.52 -5.09 1.45
CA ASP A 71 -0.21 -3.86 1.14
C ASP A 71 -0.33 -3.68 -0.36
N LEU A 72 -1.54 -3.42 -0.86
CA LEU A 72 -1.78 -2.99 -2.23
C LEU A 72 -2.40 -1.59 -2.20
N HIS A 73 -1.65 -0.62 -2.68
CA HIS A 73 -2.05 0.79 -2.75
C HIS A 73 -2.48 1.16 -4.17
N LEU A 74 -3.62 1.85 -4.26
CA LEU A 74 -4.08 2.52 -5.48
C LEU A 74 -4.76 3.84 -5.11
N LEU A 75 -4.72 4.84 -6.00
CA LEU A 75 -5.34 6.13 -5.76
C LEU A 75 -6.75 6.21 -6.37
N LEU A 76 -7.68 6.71 -5.58
CA LEU A 76 -9.02 7.08 -6.02
C LEU A 76 -9.08 8.56 -6.45
N ALA A 77 -8.18 9.40 -5.94
CA ALA A 77 -7.96 10.78 -6.37
C ALA A 77 -6.58 11.31 -5.93
N GLY A 78 -6.05 12.27 -6.69
CA GLY A 78 -4.77 12.92 -6.40
C GLY A 78 -3.56 12.19 -6.98
N HIS A 79 -2.38 12.59 -6.52
CA HIS A 79 -1.09 12.00 -6.90
C HIS A 79 -0.21 11.89 -5.66
N GLU A 80 0.46 10.77 -5.46
CA GLU A 80 1.47 10.62 -4.41
C GLU A 80 2.78 10.08 -4.97
N ILE A 81 3.86 10.35 -4.27
CA ILE A 81 5.05 9.51 -4.34
C ILE A 81 4.91 8.47 -3.23
N ILE A 82 5.23 7.21 -3.54
CA ILE A 82 5.45 6.16 -2.55
C ILE A 82 6.83 5.58 -2.78
N ARG A 83 7.58 5.37 -1.71
CA ARG A 83 8.98 4.91 -1.83
C ARG A 83 9.10 3.47 -1.35
N TYR A 84 9.79 2.64 -2.11
CA TYR A 84 10.30 1.35 -1.64
C TYR A 84 11.67 1.56 -1.00
N GLY A 85 11.89 1.03 0.20
CA GLY A 85 13.18 0.99 0.87
C GLY A 85 13.88 -0.34 0.60
N ASN A 86 15.16 -0.29 0.22
CA ASN A 86 15.99 -1.49 0.03
C ASN A 86 17.23 -1.42 0.93
N ARG A 87 17.75 -2.59 1.32
CA ARG A 87 18.90 -2.75 2.21
C ARG A 87 18.63 -2.07 3.56
N VAL A 88 17.79 -2.70 4.35
CA VAL A 88 17.46 -2.25 5.71
C VAL A 88 18.75 -2.03 6.50
N LYS A 89 18.89 -0.84 7.08
CA LYS A 89 20.07 -0.40 7.80
C LYS A 89 19.87 -0.51 9.31
N GLU A 90 18.78 0.06 9.83
CA GLU A 90 18.51 0.05 11.27
C GLU A 90 17.01 -0.03 11.56
N VAL A 91 16.65 -0.59 12.72
CA VAL A 91 15.28 -0.54 13.23
C VAL A 91 15.08 0.80 13.96
N ARG A 92 14.13 1.61 13.48
CA ARG A 92 13.72 2.87 14.11
C ARG A 92 12.67 2.65 15.20
N LYS A 93 11.67 1.84 14.90
CA LYS A 93 10.63 1.44 15.84
C LYS A 93 10.47 -0.07 15.77
N PRO A 94 10.58 -0.79 16.91
CA PRO A 94 10.36 -2.22 16.95
C PRO A 94 8.97 -2.59 16.41
N TYR A 95 8.87 -3.80 15.85
CA TYR A 95 7.62 -4.33 15.33
C TYR A 95 6.56 -4.49 16.44
N ASP A 96 5.38 -3.93 16.22
CA ASP A 96 4.17 -4.12 17.02
C ASP A 96 3.29 -5.19 16.38
N LYS A 97 3.28 -6.39 16.98
CA LYS A 97 2.51 -7.54 16.50
C LYS A 97 1.00 -7.31 16.46
N LYS A 98 0.45 -6.44 17.32
CA LYS A 98 -1.00 -6.19 17.34
C LYS A 98 -1.44 -5.31 16.18
N LYS A 99 -0.55 -4.42 15.72
CA LYS A 99 -0.81 -3.48 14.63
C LYS A 99 -0.22 -3.92 13.29
N ASP A 100 0.52 -5.03 13.31
CA ASP A 100 1.33 -5.52 12.19
C ASP A 100 2.21 -4.42 11.57
N ILE A 101 2.94 -3.66 12.39
CA ILE A 101 3.76 -2.55 11.87
C ILE A 101 5.07 -2.39 12.64
N GLY A 102 6.15 -2.17 11.90
CA GLY A 102 7.43 -1.70 12.42
C GLY A 102 8.00 -0.62 11.51
N PHE A 103 9.07 0.04 11.96
CA PHE A 103 9.71 1.08 11.16
C PHE A 103 11.23 0.90 11.13
N VAL A 104 11.82 1.13 9.95
CA VAL A 104 13.26 0.99 9.68
C VAL A 104 13.80 2.19 8.90
N THR A 105 15.13 2.32 8.85
CA THR A 105 15.80 3.05 7.78
C THR A 105 16.39 2.11 6.74
N CYS A 106 16.56 2.63 5.53
CA CYS A 106 17.10 1.89 4.39
C CYS A 106 18.28 2.65 3.79
N GLU A 107 19.30 1.93 3.30
CA GLU A 107 20.44 2.57 2.61
C GLU A 107 20.02 3.15 1.25
N GLN A 108 19.03 2.54 0.62
CA GLN A 108 18.56 2.91 -0.72
C GLN A 108 17.04 3.05 -0.70
N SER A 109 16.53 3.94 -1.53
CA SER A 109 15.10 4.02 -1.80
C SER A 109 14.82 4.29 -3.26
N LEU A 110 13.71 3.72 -3.74
CA LEU A 110 13.21 3.90 -5.10
C LEU A 110 11.82 4.55 -5.02
N PRO A 111 11.62 5.73 -5.63
CA PRO A 111 10.31 6.37 -5.67
C PRO A 111 9.45 5.81 -6.82
N PHE A 112 8.15 5.66 -6.55
CA PHE A 112 7.11 5.39 -7.53
C PHE A 112 6.11 6.53 -7.50
N TYR A 113 5.69 7.00 -8.67
CA TYR A 113 4.67 8.03 -8.81
C TYR A 113 3.33 7.34 -9.02
N LEU A 114 2.41 7.55 -8.08
CA LEU A 114 1.08 6.99 -8.14
C LEU A 114 0.06 8.03 -8.62
N ASP A 115 -0.84 7.58 -9.48
CA ASP A 115 -2.07 8.26 -9.85
C ASP A 115 -3.21 7.22 -10.00
N LYS A 116 -4.32 7.59 -10.66
CA LYS A 116 -5.48 6.70 -10.83
C LYS A 116 -5.26 5.55 -11.83
N GLN A 117 -4.13 5.49 -12.53
CA GLN A 117 -3.89 4.51 -13.59
C GLN A 117 -3.06 3.32 -13.11
N ASN A 118 -2.33 3.45 -12.01
CA ASN A 118 -1.40 2.45 -11.54
C ASN A 118 -1.62 2.06 -10.07
N PHE A 119 -0.94 0.99 -9.66
CA PHE A 119 -0.91 0.50 -8.30
C PHE A 119 0.51 0.12 -7.90
N VAL A 120 0.73 0.02 -6.59
CA VAL A 120 1.90 -0.66 -6.04
C VAL A 120 1.47 -1.67 -4.99
N LEU A 121 2.13 -2.82 -4.93
CA LEU A 121 2.03 -3.72 -3.80
C LEU A 121 3.38 -4.01 -3.14
N PHE A 122 3.35 -4.07 -1.81
CA PHE A 122 4.48 -4.41 -0.96
C PHE A 122 4.16 -5.72 -0.24
N LEU A 123 4.99 -6.72 -0.46
CA LEU A 123 4.92 -7.98 0.28
C LEU A 123 5.33 -7.76 1.74
N PRO A 124 4.97 -8.69 2.65
CA PRO A 124 5.50 -8.67 3.99
C PRO A 124 7.03 -8.53 4.00
N ASN A 125 7.52 -7.73 4.94
CA ASN A 125 8.92 -7.35 5.13
C ASN A 125 9.48 -6.37 4.10
N GLU A 126 8.70 -5.90 3.13
CA GLU A 126 9.16 -4.89 2.18
C GLU A 126 8.94 -3.48 2.75
N PRO A 127 10.02 -2.75 3.13
CA PRO A 127 9.88 -1.42 3.68
C PRO A 127 9.34 -0.46 2.63
N HIS A 128 8.36 0.34 3.00
CA HIS A 128 7.77 1.34 2.13
C HIS A 128 7.41 2.62 2.88
N GLN A 129 7.19 3.69 2.13
CA GLN A 129 6.85 4.99 2.69
C GLN A 129 5.82 5.69 1.79
N PRO A 130 4.51 5.58 2.12
CA PRO A 130 3.42 6.21 1.38
C PRO A 130 3.30 7.71 1.67
N ASN A 131 2.31 8.35 1.03
CA ASN A 131 1.86 9.72 1.32
C ASN A 131 2.95 10.79 1.13
N ARG A 132 3.83 10.64 0.12
CA ARG A 132 4.85 11.65 -0.19
C ARG A 132 4.35 12.64 -1.22
N PHE A 133 4.70 13.90 -1.02
CA PHE A 133 4.32 14.99 -1.93
C PHE A 133 4.86 14.77 -3.34
N ALA A 134 3.96 14.75 -4.33
CA ALA A 134 4.28 14.54 -5.74
C ALA A 134 4.33 15.84 -6.57
N GLY A 135 4.22 17.01 -5.94
CA GLY A 135 4.16 18.29 -6.65
C GLY A 135 2.80 18.61 -7.28
N LYS A 136 1.76 17.82 -7.00
CA LYS A 136 0.42 17.94 -7.60
C LYS A 136 -0.69 17.72 -6.56
N GLY A 137 -1.01 18.77 -5.83
CA GLY A 137 -1.98 18.74 -4.73
C GLY A 137 -1.35 18.23 -3.43
N ASP A 138 -2.00 18.56 -2.31
CA ASP A 138 -1.48 18.29 -0.96
C ASP A 138 -2.21 17.12 -0.28
N THR A 139 -3.21 16.54 -0.94
CA THR A 139 -4.00 15.42 -0.43
C THR A 139 -4.24 14.35 -1.50
N VAL A 140 -4.49 13.13 -1.04
CA VAL A 140 -4.94 12.01 -1.87
C VAL A 140 -6.11 11.31 -1.22
N LYS A 141 -7.06 10.83 -2.04
CA LYS A 141 -8.01 9.78 -1.64
C LYS A 141 -7.48 8.47 -2.18
N LYS A 142 -7.26 7.47 -1.32
CA LYS A 142 -6.64 6.20 -1.69
C LYS A 142 -7.34 5.00 -1.09
N CYS A 143 -7.17 3.87 -1.77
CA CYS A 143 -7.51 2.56 -1.26
C CYS A 143 -6.22 1.83 -0.89
N VAL A 144 -6.17 1.25 0.31
CA VAL A 144 -5.10 0.35 0.72
C VAL A 144 -5.72 -0.98 1.09
N VAL A 145 -5.51 -1.97 0.23
CA VAL A 145 -5.96 -3.34 0.45
C VAL A 145 -4.89 -4.07 1.24
N LYS A 146 -5.29 -4.66 2.37
CA LYS A 146 -4.47 -5.55 3.17
C LYS A 146 -4.83 -6.98 2.83
N VAL A 147 -3.83 -7.80 2.50
CA VAL A 147 -4.04 -9.22 2.19
C VAL A 147 -3.11 -10.07 3.05
N LEU A 148 -3.70 -10.95 3.86
CA LEU A 148 -2.97 -11.83 4.75
C LEU A 148 -2.20 -12.89 3.94
N LEU A 149 -0.87 -12.94 4.10
CA LEU A 149 -0.01 -13.94 3.47
C LEU A 149 0.65 -14.90 4.47
N ASN A 150 0.89 -14.46 5.70
CA ASN A 150 1.50 -15.28 6.74
C ASN A 150 0.60 -15.31 7.98
N ASP A 151 0.30 -16.51 8.47
CA ASP A 151 -0.40 -16.76 9.74
C ASP A 151 0.55 -16.70 10.96
#